data_AF-A0A1N7EMQ1-F1
#
_entry.id   AF-A0A1N7EMQ1-F1
#
_cell.length_a   1.000
_cell.length_b   1.000
_cell.length_c   1.000
_cell.angle_alpha   90.00
_cell.angle_beta   90.00
_cell.angle_gamma   90.00
#
_symmetry.space_group_name_H-M   'P 1'
#
loop_
_entity.id
_entity.type
_entity.pdbx_description
1 polymer ?
#
loop_
_entity_poly.entity_id
_entity_poly.type
_entity_poly.pdbx_seq_one_letter_code
_entity_poly.pdbx_strand_id
1 'polypeptide(L)'
;MSSARSGPSRRSLLVATALLPLVGCGASDRSAARPSPTPGRRSVPAPSPTPNRSAAGDGSRFATLECKHDARLGVYALATGTGATVAYRADERFAFCSTFKAFAAAAVLHRNPLQHLAERVTYTEADVNSISPITKNHVRSGMTIRQLCDAAVRYSDGTAGNLLMRDLGGPAELTAYLRRLGDTVSRMDDYEPQLNRVPPHDPRDTTTPRAIATNYRKLLLGDALSADKRALLTGWLNHNTTGAKRIRAGVPKGWTVADKTGTGDYGRAVDVGVVWPPDTGPLVVAVMSDRRGYDTPPVDVLISEATARVVSVLL
;
A
#
# COMPACT_ATOMS: atom_id res chain seq x y z
N MET A 1 11.11 64.74 9.68
CA MET A 1 12.47 65.31 9.47
C MET A 1 13.50 64.22 9.68
N SER A 2 14.52 64.25 8.84
CA SER A 2 15.74 63.43 8.77
C SER A 2 15.64 62.04 8.11
N SER A 3 16.46 61.92 7.07
CA SER A 3 16.61 60.83 6.11
C SER A 3 17.96 60.13 6.27
N ALA A 4 18.04 58.96 5.65
CA ALA A 4 19.21 58.36 4.98
C ALA A 4 20.22 57.52 5.79
N ARG A 5 20.45 56.27 5.35
CA ARG A 5 21.59 55.83 4.48
C ARG A 5 21.44 54.32 4.16
N SER A 6 21.40 53.88 2.90
CA SER A 6 22.51 53.44 2.00
C SER A 6 23.37 52.30 2.59
N GLY A 7 23.64 51.14 1.96
CA GLY A 7 23.41 50.66 0.59
C GLY A 7 23.86 49.18 0.42
N PRO A 8 23.87 48.61 -0.81
CA PRO A 8 24.25 47.23 -1.09
C PRO A 8 25.72 47.08 -1.55
N SER A 9 26.39 45.99 -1.18
CA SER A 9 27.77 45.70 -1.62
C SER A 9 27.86 44.61 -2.70
N ARG A 10 28.25 45.06 -3.91
CA ARG A 10 29.22 44.53 -4.91
C ARG A 10 29.21 43.00 -5.21
N ARG A 11 28.84 42.54 -6.42
CA ARG A 11 29.60 42.51 -7.70
C ARG A 11 31.01 41.91 -7.52
N SER A 12 31.33 40.74 -8.08
CA SER A 12 31.82 40.48 -9.46
C SER A 12 32.50 39.09 -9.45
N LEU A 13 32.79 38.31 -10.50
CA LEU A 13 32.66 38.35 -11.96
C LEU A 13 32.83 36.90 -12.48
N LEU A 14 32.34 36.64 -13.69
CA LEU A 14 32.56 35.44 -14.51
C LEU A 14 34.03 35.23 -14.91
N VAL A 15 34.44 33.96 -15.12
CA VAL A 15 35.34 33.56 -16.23
C VAL A 15 34.86 32.23 -16.80
N ALA A 16 34.58 32.23 -18.10
CA ALA A 16 34.34 31.06 -18.94
C ALA A 16 35.62 30.78 -19.75
N THR A 17 35.94 29.51 -19.96
CA THR A 17 36.91 29.09 -20.99
C THR A 17 36.46 27.78 -21.62
N ALA A 18 36.22 27.82 -22.93
CA ALA A 18 36.05 26.70 -23.84
C ALA A 18 37.02 26.90 -25.04
N LEU A 19 37.58 25.81 -25.57
CA LEU A 19 38.12 25.55 -26.94
C LEU A 19 38.96 24.25 -26.85
N LEU A 20 38.49 23.08 -27.30
CA LEU A 20 38.48 22.49 -28.67
C LEU A 20 39.78 21.68 -29.01
N PRO A 21 39.74 20.73 -29.98
CA PRO A 21 40.34 19.40 -29.87
C PRO A 21 41.56 19.19 -30.79
N LEU A 22 42.29 18.09 -30.59
CA LEU A 22 43.31 17.60 -31.52
C LEU A 22 42.94 16.23 -32.07
N VAL A 23 42.66 16.19 -33.37
CA VAL A 23 42.62 15.02 -34.24
C VAL A 23 44.02 14.82 -34.82
N GLY A 24 44.55 13.60 -34.76
CA GLY A 24 45.77 13.20 -35.46
C GLY A 24 45.53 11.90 -36.21
N CYS A 25 45.57 11.95 -37.54
CA CYS A 25 45.52 10.80 -38.44
C CYS A 25 46.90 10.15 -38.59
N GLY A 26 46.93 8.83 -38.72
CA GLY A 26 48.09 8.09 -39.21
C GLY A 26 47.69 6.67 -39.60
N ALA A 27 47.41 6.45 -40.88
CA ALA A 27 47.24 5.13 -41.48
C ALA A 27 48.59 4.68 -42.07
N SER A 28 48.98 3.42 -41.88
CA SER A 28 49.82 2.63 -42.80
C SER A 28 49.83 1.15 -42.39
N ASP A 29 49.93 0.32 -43.41
CA ASP A 29 49.52 -1.08 -43.52
C ASP A 29 50.52 -2.12 -43.02
N ARG A 30 49.98 -3.32 -42.72
CA ARG A 30 50.56 -4.69 -42.83
C ARG A 30 51.87 -5.06 -42.09
N SER A 31 51.77 -6.06 -41.21
CA SER A 31 52.27 -7.42 -41.53
C SER A 31 51.74 -8.46 -40.55
N ALA A 32 51.50 -9.66 -41.07
CA ALA A 32 50.83 -10.77 -40.43
C ALA A 32 51.71 -11.48 -39.38
N ALA A 33 51.10 -11.86 -38.25
CA ALA A 33 51.57 -12.97 -37.43
C ALA A 33 50.36 -13.67 -36.79
N ARG A 34 50.24 -14.97 -37.06
CA ARG A 34 49.14 -15.86 -36.70
C ARG A 34 49.45 -16.51 -35.34
N PRO A 35 48.56 -16.48 -34.33
CA PRO A 35 48.69 -17.38 -33.18
C PRO A 35 47.77 -18.60 -33.30
N SER A 36 48.30 -19.73 -32.88
CA SER A 36 47.73 -21.08 -32.88
C SER A 36 46.47 -21.23 -31.98
N PRO A 37 45.61 -22.23 -32.22
CA PRO A 37 44.36 -22.41 -31.47
C PRO A 37 44.60 -23.11 -30.12
N THR A 38 44.06 -22.54 -29.03
CA THR A 38 43.95 -23.18 -27.72
C THR A 38 42.70 -24.07 -27.65
N PRO A 39 42.72 -25.27 -27.01
CA PRO A 39 41.59 -26.19 -27.01
C PRO A 39 40.40 -25.67 -26.19
N GLY A 40 39.19 -25.94 -26.70
CA GLY A 40 37.91 -25.41 -26.22
C GLY A 40 37.56 -25.70 -24.77
N ARG A 41 37.14 -24.64 -24.07
CA ARG A 41 36.38 -24.73 -22.82
C ARG A 41 34.91 -24.90 -23.18
N ARG A 42 34.34 -26.08 -22.92
CA ARG A 42 32.89 -26.32 -23.04
C ARG A 42 32.15 -25.31 -22.14
N SER A 43 31.37 -24.43 -22.76
CA SER A 43 30.37 -23.61 -22.09
C SER A 43 29.25 -24.52 -21.60
N VAL A 44 29.12 -24.65 -20.27
CA VAL A 44 27.93 -25.23 -19.65
C VAL A 44 26.76 -24.26 -19.89
N PRO A 45 25.63 -24.68 -20.48
CA PRO A 45 24.49 -23.80 -20.65
C PRO A 45 23.99 -23.37 -19.27
N ALA A 46 23.79 -22.07 -19.07
CA ALA A 46 23.04 -21.56 -17.94
C ALA A 46 21.63 -22.19 -17.95
N PRO A 47 21.06 -22.56 -16.79
CA PRO A 47 19.70 -23.07 -16.74
C PRO A 47 18.75 -21.98 -17.26
N SER A 48 18.00 -22.31 -18.31
CA SER A 48 16.96 -21.44 -18.85
C SER A 48 15.98 -21.05 -17.74
N PRO A 49 15.56 -19.78 -17.64
CA PRO A 49 14.49 -19.41 -16.72
C PRO A 49 13.26 -20.21 -17.09
N THR A 50 12.73 -20.97 -16.13
CA THR A 50 11.44 -21.63 -16.26
C THR A 50 10.40 -20.57 -16.63
N PRO A 51 9.54 -20.82 -17.63
CA PRO A 51 8.54 -19.85 -18.02
C PRO A 51 7.63 -19.60 -16.83
N ASN A 52 7.59 -18.33 -16.41
CA ASN A 52 6.63 -17.81 -15.46
C ASN A 52 5.25 -18.24 -15.97
N ARG A 53 4.58 -19.16 -15.26
CA ARG A 53 3.20 -19.55 -15.57
C ARG A 53 2.35 -18.30 -15.34
N SER A 54 2.19 -17.48 -16.38
CA SER A 54 1.16 -16.46 -16.35
C SER A 54 -0.15 -17.24 -16.31
N ALA A 55 -0.93 -16.98 -15.26
CA ALA A 55 -2.18 -17.65 -14.98
C ALA A 55 -3.27 -17.18 -15.97
N ALA A 56 -3.07 -17.45 -17.27
CA ALA A 56 -4.02 -17.14 -18.33
C ALA A 56 -5.40 -17.84 -18.14
N GLY A 57 -5.52 -18.75 -17.16
CA GLY A 57 -6.78 -19.41 -16.77
C GLY A 57 -7.54 -18.76 -15.60
N ASP A 58 -7.00 -17.74 -14.91
CA ASP A 58 -7.63 -17.20 -13.68
C ASP A 58 -8.68 -16.12 -13.95
N GLY A 59 -8.59 -15.43 -15.08
CA GLY A 59 -9.52 -14.34 -15.43
C GLY A 59 -10.99 -14.81 -15.55
N SER A 60 -11.21 -16.02 -16.07
CA SER A 60 -12.56 -16.59 -16.20
C SER A 60 -13.19 -16.91 -14.85
N ARG A 61 -12.38 -17.33 -13.86
CA ARG A 61 -12.87 -17.61 -12.51
C ARG A 61 -13.38 -16.31 -11.90
N PHE A 62 -12.56 -15.30 -11.70
CA PHE A 62 -13.02 -14.07 -11.04
C PHE A 62 -14.17 -13.36 -11.76
N ALA A 63 -14.25 -13.44 -13.09
CA ALA A 63 -15.41 -12.94 -13.86
C ALA A 63 -16.74 -13.58 -13.43
N THR A 64 -16.77 -14.88 -13.08
CA THR A 64 -18.01 -15.50 -12.56
C THR A 64 -18.46 -14.91 -11.21
N LEU A 65 -17.53 -14.41 -10.39
CA LEU A 65 -17.89 -13.72 -9.14
C LEU A 65 -18.44 -12.33 -9.43
N GLU A 66 -17.87 -11.60 -10.40
CA GLU A 66 -18.42 -10.32 -10.86
C GLU A 66 -19.88 -10.49 -11.30
N CYS A 67 -20.16 -11.50 -12.14
CA CYS A 67 -21.52 -11.80 -12.59
C CYS A 67 -22.45 -12.23 -11.45
N LYS A 68 -22.00 -13.11 -10.55
CA LYS A 68 -22.81 -13.64 -9.44
C LYS A 68 -23.25 -12.55 -8.47
N HIS A 69 -22.38 -11.58 -8.20
CA HIS A 69 -22.58 -10.58 -7.15
C HIS A 69 -22.94 -9.18 -7.69
N ASP A 70 -23.06 -9.05 -9.02
CA ASP A 70 -23.28 -7.77 -9.71
C ASP A 70 -22.32 -6.69 -9.20
N ALA A 71 -21.03 -6.98 -9.32
CA ALA A 71 -19.94 -6.18 -8.76
C ALA A 71 -18.71 -6.20 -9.67
N ARG A 72 -17.90 -5.14 -9.59
CA ARG A 72 -16.54 -5.12 -10.13
C ARG A 72 -15.57 -5.61 -9.06
N LEU A 73 -14.63 -6.46 -9.43
CA LEU A 73 -13.69 -7.12 -8.51
C LEU A 73 -12.24 -6.91 -8.93
N GLY A 74 -11.41 -6.41 -8.02
CA GLY A 74 -9.95 -6.35 -8.13
C GLY A 74 -9.29 -7.28 -7.13
N VAL A 75 -8.37 -8.13 -7.59
CA VAL A 75 -7.63 -9.08 -6.78
C VAL A 75 -6.15 -8.99 -7.10
N TYR A 76 -5.33 -8.93 -6.07
CA TYR A 76 -3.90 -9.23 -6.17
C TYR A 76 -3.47 -10.05 -4.97
N ALA A 77 -2.70 -11.10 -5.22
CA ALA A 77 -2.10 -11.89 -4.17
C ALA A 77 -0.69 -12.36 -4.54
N LEU A 78 0.14 -12.55 -3.52
CA LEU A 78 1.52 -13.00 -3.63
C LEU A 78 1.81 -14.03 -2.54
N ALA A 79 2.10 -15.26 -2.95
CA ALA A 79 2.67 -16.29 -2.08
C ALA A 79 4.16 -16.02 -1.91
N THR A 80 4.56 -15.53 -0.74
CA THR A 80 5.94 -15.03 -0.55
C THR A 80 7.00 -16.14 -0.54
N GLY A 81 6.61 -17.38 -0.21
CA GLY A 81 7.52 -18.53 -0.23
C GLY A 81 7.93 -18.99 -1.65
N THR A 82 7.06 -18.81 -2.64
CA THR A 82 7.29 -19.25 -4.02
C THR A 82 7.47 -18.09 -5.01
N GLY A 83 7.01 -16.89 -4.65
CA GLY A 83 6.95 -15.75 -5.56
C GLY A 83 5.75 -15.80 -6.52
N ALA A 84 4.91 -16.84 -6.46
CA ALA A 84 3.74 -16.97 -7.32
C ALA A 84 2.69 -15.90 -7.00
N THR A 85 2.01 -15.40 -8.04
CA THR A 85 1.01 -14.32 -7.91
C THR A 85 -0.31 -14.67 -8.59
N VAL A 86 -1.41 -14.20 -8.00
CA VAL A 86 -2.72 -14.10 -8.66
C VAL A 86 -3.00 -12.61 -8.91
N ALA A 87 -3.48 -12.27 -10.11
CA ALA A 87 -3.81 -10.89 -10.46
C ALA A 87 -5.07 -10.84 -11.34
N TYR A 88 -6.06 -10.05 -10.93
CA TYR A 88 -7.29 -9.78 -11.67
C TYR A 88 -7.70 -8.32 -11.46
N ARG A 89 -7.77 -7.52 -12.53
CA ARG A 89 -7.91 -6.04 -12.44
C ARG A 89 -6.95 -5.40 -11.43
N ALA A 90 -5.77 -6.00 -11.27
CA ALA A 90 -4.85 -5.70 -10.16
C ALA A 90 -4.27 -4.28 -10.20
N ASP A 91 -4.38 -3.63 -11.36
CA ASP A 91 -3.88 -2.29 -11.65
C ASP A 91 -5.01 -1.28 -11.94
N GLU A 92 -6.27 -1.71 -11.82
CA GLU A 92 -7.41 -0.79 -11.85
C GLU A 92 -7.60 -0.11 -10.49
N ARG A 93 -8.07 1.15 -10.52
CA ARG A 93 -8.30 1.93 -9.30
C ARG A 93 -9.58 1.50 -8.57
N PHE A 94 -9.46 1.39 -7.25
CA PHE A 94 -10.55 1.23 -6.28
C PHE A 94 -10.31 2.20 -5.13
N ALA A 95 -11.39 2.65 -4.49
CA ALA A 95 -11.28 3.51 -3.31
C ALA A 95 -10.60 2.76 -2.16
N PHE A 96 -9.75 3.45 -1.40
CA PHE A 96 -9.17 2.90 -0.18
C PHE A 96 -10.25 2.47 0.81
N CYS A 97 -11.30 3.28 0.94
CA CYS A 97 -12.20 3.25 2.08
C CYS A 97 -11.39 3.21 3.38
N SER A 98 -11.87 2.56 4.44
CA SER A 98 -11.15 2.46 5.72
C SER A 98 -9.80 1.72 5.71
N THR A 99 -9.33 1.16 4.59
CA THR A 99 -8.01 0.49 4.55
C THR A 99 -6.84 1.45 4.73
N PHE A 100 -7.04 2.75 4.46
CA PHE A 100 -6.02 3.80 4.69
C PHE A 100 -5.57 3.86 6.16
N LYS A 101 -6.44 3.48 7.11
CA LYS A 101 -6.18 3.62 8.55
C LYS A 101 -4.96 2.82 9.02
N ALA A 102 -4.69 1.67 8.39
CA ALA A 102 -3.48 0.91 8.64
C ALA A 102 -2.22 1.67 8.16
N PHE A 103 -2.30 2.36 7.03
CA PHE A 103 -1.21 3.21 6.53
C PHE A 103 -1.02 4.45 7.37
N ALA A 104 -2.09 5.08 7.88
CA ALA A 104 -1.99 6.19 8.82
C ALA A 104 -1.26 5.77 10.10
N ALA A 105 -1.67 4.64 10.72
CA ALA A 105 -0.98 4.09 11.89
C ALA A 105 0.49 3.74 11.58
N ALA A 106 0.76 3.12 10.42
CA ALA A 106 2.11 2.81 9.99
C ALA A 106 2.97 4.06 9.77
N ALA A 107 2.42 5.12 9.20
CA ALA A 107 3.11 6.38 8.98
C ALA A 107 3.47 7.06 10.31
N VAL A 108 2.55 7.05 11.29
CA VAL A 108 2.80 7.58 12.64
C VAL A 108 3.92 6.80 13.31
N LEU A 109 3.88 5.45 13.23
CA LEU A 109 4.96 4.61 13.72
C LEU A 109 6.29 4.91 13.02
N HIS A 110 6.29 5.05 11.69
CA HIS A 110 7.52 5.28 10.92
C HIS A 110 8.17 6.63 11.25
N ARG A 111 7.39 7.72 11.27
CA ARG A 111 7.89 9.09 11.42
C ARG A 111 8.35 9.43 12.84
N ASN A 112 7.81 8.74 13.84
CA ASN A 112 7.98 9.14 15.24
C ASN A 112 8.70 8.07 16.07
N PRO A 113 9.40 8.45 17.15
CA PRO A 113 9.93 7.49 18.09
C PRO A 113 8.79 6.90 18.95
N LEU A 114 8.98 5.74 19.58
CA LEU A 114 7.90 5.04 20.28
C LEU A 114 7.26 5.84 21.43
N GLN A 115 7.98 6.80 22.01
CA GLN A 115 7.48 7.67 23.08
C GLN A 115 6.32 8.55 22.59
N HIS A 116 6.28 8.90 21.29
CA HIS A 116 5.17 9.63 20.67
C HIS A 116 3.82 8.93 20.87
N LEU A 117 3.83 7.60 20.95
CA LEU A 117 2.61 6.82 21.16
C LEU A 117 1.92 7.11 22.50
N ALA A 118 2.64 7.70 23.47
CA ALA A 118 2.10 8.10 24.76
C ALA A 118 1.53 9.53 24.76
N GLU A 119 1.76 10.32 23.71
CA GLU A 119 1.20 11.66 23.59
C GLU A 119 -0.33 11.61 23.56
N ARG A 120 -0.97 12.50 24.31
CA ARG A 120 -2.43 12.59 24.41
C ARG A 120 -2.97 13.62 23.44
N VAL A 121 -3.87 13.18 22.58
CA VAL A 121 -4.64 14.03 21.66
C VAL A 121 -6.00 14.32 22.27
N THR A 122 -6.32 15.59 22.43
CA THR A 122 -7.66 16.08 22.78
C THR A 122 -8.41 16.50 21.54
N TYR A 123 -9.71 16.26 21.51
CA TYR A 123 -10.60 16.58 20.39
C TYR A 123 -12.01 16.87 20.92
N THR A 124 -12.85 17.43 20.06
CA THR A 124 -14.18 17.91 20.42
C THR A 124 -15.28 17.01 19.87
N GLU A 125 -16.52 17.21 20.30
CA GLU A 125 -17.67 16.52 19.70
C GLU A 125 -17.81 16.82 18.20
N ALA A 126 -17.41 18.01 17.75
CA ALA A 126 -17.42 18.38 16.34
C ALA A 126 -16.43 17.57 15.48
N ASP A 127 -15.40 17.00 16.09
CA ASP A 127 -14.47 16.11 15.42
C ASP A 127 -15.05 14.70 15.20
N VAL A 128 -16.11 14.33 15.93
CA VAL A 128 -16.78 13.03 15.85
C VAL A 128 -17.81 13.03 14.70
N ASN A 129 -17.30 13.13 13.48
CA ASN A 129 -18.12 13.32 12.26
C ASN A 129 -18.17 12.10 11.33
N SER A 130 -17.72 10.92 11.81
CA SER A 130 -17.77 9.64 11.11
C SER A 130 -18.10 8.50 12.10
N ILE A 131 -18.21 7.26 11.60
CA ILE A 131 -18.44 6.07 12.44
C ILE A 131 -17.31 5.93 13.46
N SER A 132 -17.63 6.15 14.73
CA SER A 132 -16.64 6.37 15.79
C SER A 132 -16.98 5.55 17.04
N PRO A 133 -16.87 4.22 17.01
CA PRO A 133 -17.29 3.35 18.12
C PRO A 133 -16.47 3.55 19.39
N ILE A 134 -15.23 4.03 19.28
CA ILE A 134 -14.32 4.21 20.41
C ILE A 134 -14.22 5.69 20.79
N THR A 135 -13.79 6.53 19.84
CA THR A 135 -13.41 7.93 20.13
C THR A 135 -14.56 8.77 20.67
N LYS A 136 -15.81 8.50 20.29
CA LYS A 136 -17.00 9.19 20.83
C LYS A 136 -17.10 9.11 22.37
N ASN A 137 -16.58 8.05 22.98
CA ASN A 137 -16.64 7.84 24.42
C ASN A 137 -15.48 8.52 25.17
N HIS A 138 -14.52 9.10 24.45
CA HIS A 138 -13.28 9.66 25.01
C HIS A 138 -13.10 11.15 24.71
N VAL A 139 -14.13 11.85 24.20
CA VAL A 139 -14.06 13.30 23.89
C VAL A 139 -13.56 14.11 25.09
N ARG A 140 -14.05 13.83 26.30
CA ARG A 140 -13.65 14.55 27.52
C ARG A 140 -12.22 14.25 27.97
N SER A 141 -11.74 13.02 27.78
CA SER A 141 -10.44 12.57 28.28
C SER A 141 -9.32 12.71 27.24
N GLY A 142 -9.66 12.86 25.97
CA GLY A 142 -8.77 12.56 24.86
C GLY A 142 -8.33 11.09 24.83
N MET A 143 -7.47 10.77 23.88
CA MET A 143 -6.86 9.46 23.71
C MET A 143 -5.38 9.62 23.39
N THR A 144 -4.56 8.65 23.79
CA THR A 144 -3.15 8.62 23.35
C THR A 144 -3.05 8.25 21.88
N ILE A 145 -1.97 8.64 21.20
CA ILE A 145 -1.69 8.23 19.82
C ILE A 145 -1.73 6.69 19.68
N ARG A 146 -1.22 5.93 20.67
CA ARG A 146 -1.35 4.47 20.70
C ARG A 146 -2.79 3.99 20.64
N GLN A 147 -3.66 4.59 21.44
CA GLN A 147 -5.08 4.24 21.50
C GLN A 147 -5.81 4.64 20.22
N LEU A 148 -5.42 5.75 19.58
CA LEU A 148 -5.94 6.15 18.26
C LEU A 148 -5.53 5.16 17.17
N CYS A 149 -4.28 4.70 17.14
CA CYS A 149 -3.84 3.62 16.24
C CYS A 149 -4.67 2.34 16.44
N ASP A 150 -4.86 1.92 17.69
CA ASP A 150 -5.66 0.74 18.04
C ASP A 150 -7.12 0.89 17.56
N ALA A 151 -7.76 2.02 17.88
CA ALA A 151 -9.14 2.32 17.49
C ALA A 151 -9.33 2.37 15.96
N ALA A 152 -8.42 3.05 15.26
CA ALA A 152 -8.47 3.19 13.80
C ALA A 152 -8.28 1.84 13.09
N VAL A 153 -7.35 1.01 13.57
CA VAL A 153 -7.04 -0.27 12.91
C VAL A 153 -8.08 -1.35 13.27
N ARG A 154 -8.32 -1.59 14.56
CA ARG A 154 -9.13 -2.75 15.00
C ARG A 154 -10.63 -2.54 14.96
N TYR A 155 -11.07 -1.29 15.11
CA TYR A 155 -12.49 -0.94 15.17
C TYR A 155 -12.90 -0.06 13.98
N SER A 156 -11.96 0.27 13.09
CA SER A 156 -12.19 1.11 11.93
C SER A 156 -12.74 2.50 12.28
N ASP A 157 -12.41 3.01 13.46
CA ASP A 157 -12.90 4.28 14.00
C ASP A 157 -12.48 5.45 13.10
N GLY A 158 -13.46 6.15 12.53
CA GLY A 158 -13.26 7.20 11.53
C GLY A 158 -12.59 8.44 12.11
N THR A 159 -13.02 8.87 13.30
CA THR A 159 -12.40 10.01 14.00
C THR A 159 -10.95 9.70 14.37
N ALA A 160 -10.66 8.48 14.85
CA ALA A 160 -9.29 8.08 15.11
C ALA A 160 -8.43 8.12 13.83
N GLY A 161 -8.95 7.66 12.69
CA GLY A 161 -8.30 7.79 11.39
C GLY A 161 -8.00 9.24 11.01
N ASN A 162 -8.96 10.15 11.23
CA ASN A 162 -8.79 11.59 10.97
C ASN A 162 -7.73 12.22 11.88
N LEU A 163 -7.75 11.90 13.18
CA LEU A 163 -6.78 12.43 14.14
C LEU A 163 -5.36 11.96 13.83
N LEU A 164 -5.17 10.69 13.42
CA LEU A 164 -3.87 10.19 12.97
C LEU A 164 -3.42 10.91 11.68
N MET A 165 -4.33 11.16 10.73
CA MET A 165 -3.96 11.95 9.54
C MET A 165 -3.59 13.39 9.90
N ARG A 166 -4.26 14.02 10.86
CA ARG A 166 -3.91 15.37 11.33
C ARG A 166 -2.53 15.38 12.01
N ASP A 167 -2.22 14.40 12.85
CA ASP A 167 -0.88 14.20 13.46
C ASP A 167 0.21 14.11 12.39
N LEU A 168 -0.08 13.48 11.24
CA LEU A 168 0.86 13.39 10.12
C LEU A 168 1.02 14.67 9.31
N GLY A 169 0.10 15.64 9.42
CA GLY A 169 0.03 16.84 8.57
C GLY A 169 -0.99 16.77 7.42
N GLY A 170 -1.84 15.72 7.39
CA GLY A 170 -3.00 15.59 6.49
C GLY A 170 -2.89 14.54 5.39
N PRO A 171 -3.90 14.42 4.49
CA PRO A 171 -3.97 13.38 3.47
C PRO A 171 -2.78 13.36 2.51
N ALA A 172 -2.27 14.52 2.13
CA ALA A 172 -1.08 14.66 1.29
C ALA A 172 0.16 14.01 1.93
N GLU A 173 0.28 14.08 3.26
CA GLU A 173 1.39 13.49 4.00
C GLU A 173 1.30 11.96 4.08
N LEU A 174 0.08 11.41 4.03
CA LEU A 174 -0.11 9.98 3.86
C LEU A 174 0.30 9.53 2.45
N THR A 175 -0.08 10.29 1.41
CA THR A 175 0.37 10.04 0.03
C THR A 175 1.89 10.10 -0.07
N ALA A 176 2.54 11.11 0.53
CA ALA A 176 3.99 11.23 0.57
C ALA A 176 4.67 10.05 1.30
N TYR A 177 4.04 9.54 2.36
CA TYR A 177 4.52 8.33 3.03
C TYR A 177 4.47 7.10 2.12
N LEU A 178 3.36 6.89 1.40
CA LEU A 178 3.25 5.80 0.44
C LEU A 178 4.32 5.90 -0.67
N ARG A 179 4.64 7.12 -1.15
CA ARG A 179 5.74 7.34 -2.10
C ARG A 179 7.10 6.90 -1.55
N ARG A 180 7.37 7.09 -0.24
CA ARG A 180 8.59 6.56 0.41
C ARG A 180 8.61 5.04 0.49
N LEU A 181 7.44 4.40 0.53
CA LEU A 181 7.32 2.95 0.37
C LEU A 181 7.46 2.52 -1.10
N GLY A 182 7.75 3.42 -2.04
CA GLY A 182 7.88 3.15 -3.48
C GLY A 182 6.54 2.95 -4.20
N ASP A 183 5.41 3.27 -3.56
CA ASP A 183 4.10 3.27 -4.21
C ASP A 183 3.94 4.57 -4.99
N THR A 184 3.82 4.49 -6.31
CA THR A 184 3.63 5.63 -7.22
C THR A 184 2.17 5.83 -7.65
N VAL A 185 1.25 5.00 -7.17
CA VAL A 185 -0.13 4.89 -7.68
C VAL A 185 -1.16 5.41 -6.68
N SER A 186 -1.03 5.02 -5.42
CA SER A 186 -1.97 5.39 -4.36
C SER A 186 -2.04 6.90 -4.16
N ARG A 187 -3.24 7.40 -3.88
CA ARG A 187 -3.53 8.82 -3.69
C ARG A 187 -4.60 9.00 -2.62
N MET A 188 -4.35 9.88 -1.66
CA MET A 188 -5.26 10.28 -0.60
C MET A 188 -5.43 11.80 -0.62
N ASP A 189 -6.66 12.28 -0.62
CA ASP A 189 -7.00 13.70 -0.74
C ASP A 189 -7.95 14.17 0.37
N ASP A 190 -8.88 13.33 0.81
CA ASP A 190 -9.95 13.70 1.72
C ASP A 190 -9.86 13.00 3.10
N TYR A 191 -10.57 13.54 4.09
CA TYR A 191 -10.74 12.93 5.42
C TYR A 191 -11.98 12.03 5.47
N GLU A 192 -12.17 11.28 6.55
CA GLU A 192 -13.46 10.67 6.87
C GLU A 192 -14.51 11.76 7.16
N PRO A 193 -15.77 11.58 6.73
CA PRO A 193 -16.29 10.47 5.90
C PRO A 193 -16.14 10.70 4.39
N GLN A 194 -15.66 11.85 3.93
CA GLN A 194 -15.66 12.28 2.52
C GLN A 194 -14.91 11.33 1.58
N LEU A 195 -13.79 10.76 2.01
CA LEU A 195 -12.99 9.81 1.22
C LEU A 195 -13.78 8.58 0.73
N ASN A 196 -14.89 8.23 1.40
CA ASN A 196 -15.71 7.07 1.02
C ASN A 196 -16.74 7.40 -0.06
N ARG A 197 -16.97 8.69 -0.33
CA ARG A 197 -18.03 9.23 -1.20
C ARG A 197 -17.56 9.55 -2.61
N VAL A 198 -16.26 9.41 -2.89
CA VAL A 198 -15.69 9.72 -4.21
C VAL A 198 -16.45 8.94 -5.30
N PRO A 199 -16.92 9.57 -6.39
CA PRO A 199 -17.60 8.86 -7.46
C PRO A 199 -16.71 7.80 -8.14
N PRO A 200 -17.28 6.76 -8.75
CA PRO A 200 -16.53 5.86 -9.62
C PRO A 200 -15.73 6.66 -10.68
N HIS A 201 -14.50 6.22 -10.96
CA HIS A 201 -13.54 6.88 -11.84
C HIS A 201 -12.90 8.19 -11.33
N ASP A 202 -13.32 8.72 -10.17
CA ASP A 202 -12.56 9.77 -9.49
C ASP A 202 -11.24 9.19 -8.97
N PRO A 203 -10.08 9.78 -9.30
CA PRO A 203 -8.78 9.27 -8.84
C PRO A 203 -8.50 9.55 -7.36
N ARG A 204 -9.26 10.44 -6.69
CA ARG A 204 -9.05 10.77 -5.28
C ARG A 204 -9.34 9.60 -4.37
N ASP A 205 -8.57 9.49 -3.30
CA ASP A 205 -8.72 8.45 -2.26
C ASP A 205 -8.73 7.02 -2.81
N THR A 206 -7.95 6.78 -3.87
CA THR A 206 -7.85 5.48 -4.54
C THR A 206 -6.45 4.87 -4.51
N THR A 207 -6.44 3.56 -4.64
CA THR A 207 -5.26 2.71 -4.84
C THR A 207 -5.59 1.60 -5.85
N THR A 208 -4.70 0.63 -6.02
CA THR A 208 -4.96 -0.58 -6.80
C THR A 208 -4.70 -1.82 -5.92
N PRO A 209 -5.31 -2.98 -6.23
CA PRO A 209 -5.05 -4.21 -5.50
C PRO A 209 -3.55 -4.54 -5.39
N ARG A 210 -2.78 -4.32 -6.47
CA ARG A 210 -1.33 -4.55 -6.47
C ARG A 210 -0.58 -3.58 -5.57
N ALA A 211 -0.88 -2.29 -5.66
CA ALA A 211 -0.19 -1.26 -4.88
C ALA A 211 -0.43 -1.44 -3.38
N ILE A 212 -1.69 -1.63 -2.98
CA ILE A 212 -2.06 -1.78 -1.57
C ILE A 212 -1.45 -3.05 -0.95
N ALA A 213 -1.51 -4.19 -1.65
CA ALA A 213 -0.88 -5.43 -1.20
C ALA A 213 0.64 -5.29 -1.09
N THR A 214 1.29 -4.62 -2.05
CA THR A 214 2.75 -4.39 -2.02
C THR A 214 3.15 -3.57 -0.80
N ASN A 215 2.36 -2.56 -0.42
CA ASN A 215 2.60 -1.79 0.80
C ASN A 215 2.44 -2.66 2.05
N TYR A 216 1.39 -3.49 2.13
CA TYR A 216 1.20 -4.42 3.26
C TYR A 216 2.37 -5.40 3.39
N ARG A 217 2.89 -5.94 2.28
CA ARG A 217 4.10 -6.77 2.29
C ARG A 217 5.26 -6.01 2.92
N LYS A 218 5.55 -4.78 2.49
CA LYS A 218 6.67 -3.98 3.00
C LYS A 218 6.52 -3.67 4.49
N LEU A 219 5.30 -3.37 4.92
CA LEU A 219 5.01 -3.00 6.31
C LEU A 219 5.04 -4.19 7.27
N LEU A 220 4.51 -5.35 6.88
CA LEU A 220 4.32 -6.48 7.79
C LEU A 220 5.40 -7.57 7.65
N LEU A 221 6.06 -7.65 6.50
CA LEU A 221 7.06 -8.68 6.20
C LEU A 221 8.43 -8.10 5.82
N GLY A 222 8.48 -6.83 5.39
CA GLY A 222 9.70 -6.12 5.03
C GLY A 222 10.29 -5.28 6.16
N ASP A 223 11.25 -4.44 5.83
CA ASP A 223 12.03 -3.59 6.72
C ASP A 223 11.55 -2.13 6.79
N ALA A 224 10.37 -1.83 6.23
CA ALA A 224 9.79 -0.48 6.25
C ALA A 224 9.48 0.03 7.66
N LEU A 225 9.38 -0.85 8.65
CA LEU A 225 9.28 -0.52 10.07
C LEU A 225 10.33 -1.33 10.84
N SER A 226 10.86 -0.76 11.92
CA SER A 226 11.65 -1.52 12.89
C SER A 226 10.81 -2.66 13.50
N ALA A 227 11.47 -3.71 13.99
CA ALA A 227 10.80 -4.94 14.40
C ALA A 227 9.72 -4.74 15.48
N ASP A 228 9.98 -3.85 16.44
CA ASP A 228 9.05 -3.44 17.51
C ASP A 228 7.80 -2.72 16.97
N LYS A 229 7.99 -1.76 16.06
CA LYS A 229 6.90 -1.02 15.41
C LYS A 229 6.08 -1.91 14.47
N ARG A 230 6.74 -2.80 13.74
CA ARG A 230 6.10 -3.82 12.90
C ARG A 230 5.25 -4.76 13.76
N ALA A 231 5.77 -5.21 14.91
CA ALA A 231 5.01 -6.05 15.84
C ALA A 231 3.75 -5.36 16.37
N LEU A 232 3.80 -4.05 16.66
CA LEU A 232 2.62 -3.28 17.05
C LEU A 232 1.57 -3.25 15.93
N LEU A 233 1.97 -2.90 14.70
CA LEU A 233 1.04 -2.83 13.57
C LEU A 233 0.43 -4.21 13.24
N THR A 234 1.26 -5.25 13.17
CA THR A 234 0.79 -6.63 12.97
C THR A 234 -0.13 -7.07 14.09
N GLY A 235 0.17 -6.70 15.34
CA GLY A 235 -0.67 -6.98 16.51
C GLY A 235 -2.07 -6.38 16.37
N TRP A 236 -2.18 -5.09 15.99
CA TRP A 236 -3.47 -4.44 15.76
C TRP A 236 -4.24 -5.08 14.61
N LEU A 237 -3.59 -5.38 13.49
CA LEU A 237 -4.25 -6.01 12.33
C LEU A 237 -4.71 -7.45 12.63
N ASN A 238 -3.92 -8.22 13.38
CA ASN A 238 -4.29 -9.57 13.81
C ASN A 238 -5.55 -9.57 14.69
N HIS A 239 -5.70 -8.54 15.53
CA HIS A 239 -6.85 -8.36 16.42
C HIS A 239 -7.92 -7.43 15.83
N ASN A 240 -7.95 -7.27 14.50
CA ASN A 240 -9.03 -6.55 13.82
C ASN A 240 -10.37 -7.24 14.10
N THR A 241 -11.37 -6.46 14.51
CA THR A 241 -12.71 -6.97 14.86
C THR A 241 -13.66 -6.95 13.67
N THR A 242 -13.27 -6.32 12.55
CA THR A 242 -14.15 -6.07 11.40
C THR A 242 -14.01 -7.10 10.27
N GLY A 243 -12.94 -7.89 10.24
CA GLY A 243 -12.56 -8.77 9.12
C GLY A 243 -13.24 -10.13 9.06
N ALA A 244 -14.05 -10.50 10.05
CA ALA A 244 -14.52 -11.87 10.25
C ALA A 244 -15.24 -12.48 9.03
N LYS A 245 -15.96 -11.67 8.23
CA LYS A 245 -16.75 -12.11 7.08
C LYS A 245 -16.02 -12.01 5.73
N ARG A 246 -14.75 -11.57 5.72
CA ARG A 246 -14.00 -11.23 4.50
C ARG A 246 -12.83 -12.17 4.27
N ILE A 247 -11.57 -11.70 4.22
CA ILE A 247 -10.40 -12.57 3.99
C ILE A 247 -10.40 -13.71 5.01
N ARG A 248 -10.69 -13.42 6.29
CA ARG A 248 -10.74 -14.44 7.35
C ARG A 248 -11.74 -15.57 7.08
N ALA A 249 -12.85 -15.29 6.41
CA ALA A 249 -13.84 -16.29 6.05
C ALA A 249 -13.46 -17.10 4.79
N GLY A 250 -12.52 -16.60 3.99
CA GLY A 250 -12.04 -17.24 2.78
C GLY A 250 -10.78 -18.10 2.94
N VAL A 251 -10.21 -18.17 4.14
CA VAL A 251 -9.03 -18.99 4.43
C VAL A 251 -9.40 -20.20 5.31
N PRO A 252 -8.62 -21.31 5.28
CA PRO A 252 -8.80 -22.41 6.20
C PRO A 252 -8.80 -21.98 7.68
N LYS A 253 -9.61 -22.66 8.50
CA LYS A 253 -9.67 -22.39 9.94
C LYS A 253 -8.29 -22.60 10.59
N GLY A 254 -7.95 -21.74 11.55
CA GLY A 254 -6.70 -21.79 12.29
C GLY A 254 -5.55 -20.99 11.68
N TRP A 255 -5.68 -20.51 10.44
CA TRP A 255 -4.70 -19.62 9.85
C TRP A 255 -4.74 -18.24 10.50
N THR A 256 -3.56 -17.67 10.75
CA THR A 256 -3.47 -16.30 11.29
C THR A 256 -3.65 -15.30 10.16
N VAL A 257 -4.44 -14.25 10.41
CA VAL A 257 -4.74 -13.20 9.43
C VAL A 257 -4.57 -11.83 10.08
N ALA A 258 -3.69 -11.02 9.51
CA ALA A 258 -3.54 -9.59 9.80
C ALA A 258 -4.19 -8.80 8.67
N ASP A 259 -5.41 -8.29 8.87
CA ASP A 259 -6.19 -7.62 7.83
C ASP A 259 -6.71 -6.24 8.26
N LYS A 260 -7.02 -5.42 7.26
CA LYS A 260 -7.82 -4.22 7.42
C LYS A 260 -8.91 -4.17 6.35
N THR A 261 -10.14 -4.05 6.85
CA THR A 261 -11.33 -3.84 6.03
C THR A 261 -11.50 -2.38 5.59
N GLY A 262 -12.19 -2.20 4.47
CA GLY A 262 -12.72 -0.93 3.99
C GLY A 262 -14.16 -1.10 3.49
N THR A 263 -15.05 -0.20 3.90
CA THR A 263 -16.43 -0.14 3.41
C THR A 263 -16.75 1.31 3.09
N GLY A 264 -17.48 1.56 2.01
CA GLY A 264 -17.92 2.89 1.60
C GLY A 264 -19.15 2.81 0.71
N ASP A 265 -19.56 3.98 0.19
CA ASP A 265 -20.66 4.09 -0.77
C ASP A 265 -20.33 3.31 -2.06
N TYR A 266 -21.28 3.18 -2.98
CA TYR A 266 -21.11 2.40 -4.21
C TYR A 266 -20.81 0.91 -3.96
N GLY A 267 -21.44 0.32 -2.94
CA GLY A 267 -21.28 -1.09 -2.59
C GLY A 267 -19.83 -1.51 -2.34
N ARG A 268 -18.98 -0.58 -1.90
CA ARG A 268 -17.55 -0.81 -1.74
C ARG A 268 -17.29 -1.77 -0.60
N ALA A 269 -16.62 -2.88 -0.92
CA ALA A 269 -16.08 -3.81 0.07
C ALA A 269 -14.61 -4.06 -0.28
N VAL A 270 -13.73 -3.78 0.67
CA VAL A 270 -12.29 -3.93 0.51
C VAL A 270 -11.75 -4.70 1.70
N ASP A 271 -10.84 -5.62 1.45
CA ASP A 271 -10.05 -6.23 2.51
C ASP A 271 -8.64 -6.51 2.00
N VAL A 272 -7.66 -6.22 2.83
CA VAL A 272 -6.24 -6.39 2.49
C VAL A 272 -5.49 -6.85 3.73
N GLY A 273 -4.54 -7.77 3.54
CA GLY A 273 -3.81 -8.29 4.67
C GLY A 273 -2.71 -9.28 4.31
N VAL A 274 -2.13 -9.84 5.37
CA VAL A 274 -1.20 -10.96 5.30
C VAL A 274 -1.80 -12.13 6.06
N VAL A 275 -1.70 -13.30 5.44
CA VAL A 275 -2.18 -14.58 5.94
C VAL A 275 -0.97 -15.48 6.19
N TRP A 276 -0.93 -16.17 7.32
CA TRP A 276 0.11 -17.14 7.68
C TRP A 276 -0.47 -18.55 7.74
N PRO A 277 -0.26 -19.35 6.68
CA PRO A 277 -0.45 -20.81 6.72
C PRO A 277 0.57 -21.48 7.65
N PRO A 278 0.29 -22.66 8.21
CA PRO A 278 1.16 -23.33 9.20
C PRO A 278 2.52 -23.79 8.65
N ASP A 279 2.63 -24.13 7.36
CA ASP A 279 3.81 -24.82 6.80
C ASP A 279 4.39 -24.15 5.53
N THR A 280 3.93 -22.95 5.18
CA THR A 280 4.37 -22.25 3.97
C THR A 280 4.65 -20.77 4.24
N GLY A 281 5.31 -20.12 3.30
CA GLY A 281 5.55 -18.68 3.39
C GLY A 281 4.25 -17.88 3.43
N PRO A 282 4.23 -16.69 4.07
CA PRO A 282 3.04 -15.86 4.16
C PRO A 282 2.41 -15.54 2.80
N LEU A 283 1.09 -15.42 2.76
CA LEU A 283 0.32 -14.96 1.62
C LEU A 283 -0.08 -13.50 1.83
N VAL A 284 0.33 -12.61 0.94
CA VAL A 284 -0.15 -11.23 0.89
C VAL A 284 -1.35 -11.19 -0.04
N VAL A 285 -2.48 -10.63 0.39
CA VAL A 285 -3.72 -10.62 -0.40
C VAL A 285 -4.42 -9.27 -0.28
N ALA A 286 -4.91 -8.76 -1.40
CA ALA A 286 -5.83 -7.64 -1.49
C ALA A 286 -7.00 -8.02 -2.38
N VAL A 287 -8.21 -7.82 -1.88
CA VAL A 287 -9.46 -8.02 -2.59
C VAL A 287 -10.29 -6.75 -2.44
N MET A 288 -10.65 -6.15 -3.56
CA MET A 288 -11.36 -4.87 -3.61
C MET A 288 -12.56 -5.02 -4.53
N SER A 289 -13.73 -4.51 -4.14
CA SER A 289 -14.91 -4.50 -5.00
C SER A 289 -15.70 -3.22 -4.88
N ASP A 290 -16.40 -2.87 -5.95
CA ASP A 290 -17.44 -1.84 -5.98
C ASP A 290 -18.62 -2.26 -6.85
N ARG A 291 -19.74 -1.56 -6.70
CA ARG A 291 -21.02 -1.84 -7.36
C ARG A 291 -21.64 -0.54 -7.86
N ARG A 292 -22.59 -0.65 -8.78
CA ARG A 292 -23.33 0.51 -9.29
C ARG A 292 -24.35 1.00 -8.26
N GLY A 293 -24.59 2.31 -8.22
CA GLY A 293 -25.54 2.97 -7.32
C GLY A 293 -24.89 3.44 -6.01
N TYR A 294 -25.12 4.71 -5.64
CA TYR A 294 -24.48 5.34 -4.49
C TYR A 294 -24.80 4.61 -3.17
N ASP A 295 -26.07 4.35 -2.91
CA ASP A 295 -26.54 3.68 -1.67
C ASP A 295 -26.49 2.15 -1.72
N THR A 296 -25.87 1.56 -2.75
CA THR A 296 -25.80 0.10 -2.89
C THR A 296 -25.00 -0.50 -1.73
N PRO A 297 -25.51 -1.54 -1.05
CA PRO A 297 -24.81 -2.15 0.06
C PRO A 297 -23.61 -3.02 -0.41
N PRO A 298 -22.57 -3.14 0.42
CA PRO A 298 -21.44 -4.04 0.15
C PRO A 298 -21.84 -5.51 0.22
N VAL A 299 -21.04 -6.37 -0.42
CA VAL A 299 -21.24 -7.83 -0.41
C VAL A 299 -20.01 -8.50 0.18
N ASP A 300 -19.98 -8.74 1.50
CA ASP A 300 -18.80 -9.31 2.17
C ASP A 300 -18.44 -10.71 1.65
N VAL A 301 -19.45 -11.52 1.28
CA VAL A 301 -19.23 -12.89 0.80
C VAL A 301 -18.41 -12.93 -0.50
N LEU A 302 -18.51 -11.90 -1.36
CA LEU A 302 -17.68 -11.76 -2.55
C LEU A 302 -16.18 -11.76 -2.19
N ILE A 303 -15.82 -11.05 -1.10
CA ILE A 303 -14.44 -10.97 -0.63
C ILE A 303 -13.94 -12.34 -0.16
N SER A 304 -14.77 -13.07 0.59
CA SER A 304 -14.43 -14.41 1.08
C SER A 304 -14.32 -15.44 -0.05
N GLU A 305 -15.23 -15.42 -1.03
CA GLU A 305 -15.20 -16.33 -2.18
C GLU A 305 -14.00 -16.06 -3.10
N ALA A 306 -13.65 -14.79 -3.31
CA ALA A 306 -12.45 -14.42 -4.04
C ALA A 306 -11.17 -14.88 -3.30
N THR A 307 -11.13 -14.70 -1.98
CA THR A 307 -10.01 -15.16 -1.14
C THR A 307 -9.84 -16.68 -1.20
N ALA A 308 -10.93 -17.45 -1.10
CA ALA A 308 -10.88 -18.91 -1.19
C ALA A 308 -10.31 -19.39 -2.54
N ARG A 309 -10.58 -18.66 -3.63
CA ARG A 309 -10.00 -18.94 -4.95
C ARG A 309 -8.53 -18.56 -5.05
N VAL A 310 -8.10 -17.49 -4.39
CA VAL A 310 -6.68 -17.15 -4.27
C VAL A 310 -5.94 -18.27 -3.54
N VAL A 311 -6.46 -18.72 -2.39
CA VAL A 311 -5.86 -19.79 -1.60
C VAL A 311 -5.74 -21.06 -2.43
N SER A 312 -6.80 -21.51 -3.09
CA SER A 312 -6.76 -22.77 -3.87
C SER A 312 -5.85 -22.75 -5.10
N VAL A 313 -5.41 -21.57 -5.55
CA VAL A 313 -4.46 -21.41 -6.66
C VAL A 313 -3.02 -21.35 -6.15
N LEU A 314 -2.79 -20.76 -4.97
CA LEU A 314 -1.45 -20.43 -4.50
C LEU A 314 -0.90 -21.36 -3.40
N LEU A 315 -1.77 -22.07 -2.68
CA LEU A 315 -1.46 -22.89 -1.50
C LEU A 315 -2.12 -24.26 -1.61
#